data_AF-A0A078AST6-F1
#
_entry.id   AF-A0A078AST6-F1
#
_cell.length_a   1.000
_cell.length_b   1.000
_cell.length_c   1.000
_cell.angle_alpha   90.00
_cell.angle_beta   90.00
_cell.angle_gamma   90.00
#
_symmetry.space_group_name_H-M   'P 1'
#
loop_
_entity.id
_entity.type
_entity.pdbx_description
1 polymer ?
#
loop_
_entity_poly.entity_id
_entity_poly.type
_entity_poly.pdbx_seq_one_letter_code
_entity_poly.pdbx_strand_id
1 'polypeptide(L)'
;MGLNEFKEAIQLMYQYNYAESELYIKETLKVLKQQGYDKSQSYLYVLKRLAYVTFKQHKYEESEKYFKICEKLCPLITKNPANLFANQKNLLIYYTYTDLAKAEQLGQRMLQDLEETLPAYNKELCHLTGVSKNLYRNCLKQSPKPLLEGINISFYMILAHTLNNLACASWQHYTTEMKVKTIPEITKEKEIAIQDNKHTLTYFKDAIEKLETLHYDKLGLKRTLDEYQLMENLIDKDHAVPKDLSSDNQELYFSLLKSKDVGKVISNISEYLLDQEGSKGEQKNPGFWFKFGLNYYEKIDPEHIDRHLILLGLFYASSGDTKTAEMLYGQALEKMQGDISFTKVMGMNLYGRLLIKNKKREQEATKYLSLSERIGTRLPYWYDRIEYLYIPEFDLD
;
A
#
# COMPACT_ATOMS: atom_id res chain seq x y z
N MET A 1 -8.80 11.06 36.06
CA MET A 1 -7.38 10.67 36.02
C MET A 1 -7.09 9.57 35.00
N GLY A 2 -7.98 9.28 34.02
CA GLY A 2 -7.61 8.46 32.85
C GLY A 2 -7.77 9.23 31.52
N LEU A 3 -8.56 10.31 31.53
CA LEU A 3 -8.84 11.11 30.33
C LEU A 3 -7.65 11.99 29.92
N ASN A 4 -6.84 12.47 30.87
CA ASN A 4 -5.71 13.34 30.56
C ASN A 4 -4.56 12.51 29.98
N GLU A 5 -4.29 11.37 30.59
CA GLU A 5 -3.33 10.36 30.16
C GLU A 5 -3.70 9.86 28.76
N PHE A 6 -4.98 9.58 28.52
CA PHE A 6 -5.44 9.19 27.20
C PHE A 6 -5.27 10.30 26.15
N LYS A 7 -5.58 11.56 26.48
CA LYS A 7 -5.38 12.69 25.57
C LYS A 7 -3.90 12.86 25.20
N GLU A 8 -3.01 12.77 26.18
CA GLU A 8 -1.57 12.85 25.97
C GLU A 8 -1.08 11.70 25.06
N ALA A 9 -1.54 10.48 25.32
CA ALA A 9 -1.25 9.33 24.48
C ALA A 9 -1.61 9.57 23.01
N ILE A 10 -2.79 10.14 22.72
CA ILE A 10 -3.25 10.42 21.36
C ILE A 10 -2.39 11.52 20.70
N GLN A 11 -2.06 12.58 21.44
CA GLN A 11 -1.18 13.62 20.93
C GLN A 11 0.19 13.06 20.53
N LEU A 12 0.77 12.19 21.37
CA LEU A 12 2.03 11.51 21.08
C LEU A 12 1.93 10.56 19.87
N MET A 13 0.79 9.91 19.65
CA MET A 13 0.56 9.10 18.43
C MET A 13 0.61 9.96 17.17
N TYR A 14 -0.04 11.13 17.17
CA TYR A 14 0.00 12.06 16.03
C TYR A 14 1.39 12.65 15.78
N GLN A 15 2.24 12.69 16.82
CA GLN A 15 3.65 13.08 16.72
C GLN A 15 4.59 11.90 16.41
N TYR A 16 4.04 10.71 16.12
CA TYR A 16 4.81 9.49 15.86
C TYR A 16 5.69 9.03 17.05
N ASN A 17 5.46 9.56 18.25
CA ASN A 17 6.14 9.17 19.48
C ASN A 17 5.43 7.97 20.14
N TYR A 18 5.47 6.83 19.46
CA TYR A 18 4.74 5.63 19.85
C TYR A 18 5.22 5.02 21.18
N ALA A 19 6.51 5.15 21.50
CA ALA A 19 7.10 4.60 22.71
C ALA A 19 6.56 5.30 23.96
N GLU A 20 6.48 6.63 23.95
CA GLU A 20 5.93 7.40 25.06
C GLU A 20 4.40 7.27 25.13
N SER A 21 3.74 7.26 23.96
CA SER A 21 2.30 7.02 23.87
C SER A 21 1.90 5.70 24.53
N GLU A 22 2.66 4.62 24.31
CA GLU A 22 2.41 3.31 24.94
C GLU A 22 2.33 3.38 26.48
N LEU A 23 3.20 4.18 27.11
CA LEU A 23 3.21 4.34 28.58
C LEU A 23 1.90 4.95 29.07
N TYR A 24 1.46 6.04 28.45
CA TYR A 24 0.20 6.72 28.79
C TYR A 24 -1.04 5.85 28.51
N ILE A 25 -1.02 5.07 27.43
CA ILE A 25 -2.10 4.10 27.13
C ILE A 25 -2.17 3.02 28.22
N LYS A 26 -1.02 2.49 28.67
CA LYS A 26 -0.96 1.48 29.75
C LYS A 26 -1.50 2.04 31.07
N GLU A 27 -1.16 3.28 31.44
CA GLU A 27 -1.72 3.92 32.64
C GLU A 27 -3.23 4.18 32.50
N THR A 28 -3.71 4.58 31.32
CA THR A 28 -5.15 4.73 31.05
C THR A 28 -5.91 3.42 31.30
N LEU A 29 -5.41 2.30 30.76
CA LEU A 29 -6.03 0.98 30.95
C LEU A 29 -6.04 0.55 32.43
N LYS A 30 -4.97 0.84 33.17
CA LYS A 30 -4.86 0.56 34.60
C LYS A 30 -5.90 1.33 35.40
N VAL A 31 -6.11 2.61 35.11
CA VAL A 31 -7.14 3.45 35.75
C VAL A 31 -8.54 2.91 35.44
N LEU A 32 -8.83 2.60 34.17
CA LEU A 32 -10.12 2.02 33.77
C LEU A 32 -10.39 0.69 34.50
N LYS A 33 -9.37 -0.16 34.63
CA LYS A 33 -9.48 -1.44 35.34
C LYS A 33 -9.72 -1.25 36.84
N GLN A 34 -9.02 -0.32 37.48
CA GLN A 34 -9.24 0.01 38.91
C GLN A 34 -10.65 0.53 39.19
N GLN A 35 -11.27 1.17 38.19
CA GLN A 35 -12.63 1.67 38.27
C GLN A 35 -13.70 0.62 37.87
N GLY A 36 -13.30 -0.62 37.55
CA GLY A 36 -14.22 -1.70 37.17
C GLY A 36 -14.75 -1.58 35.73
N TYR A 37 -14.09 -0.82 34.86
CA TYR A 37 -14.46 -0.65 33.46
C TYR A 37 -13.72 -1.59 32.49
N ASP A 38 -13.13 -2.68 32.98
CA ASP A 38 -12.34 -3.63 32.17
C ASP A 38 -13.16 -4.46 31.15
N LYS A 39 -14.49 -4.37 31.22
CA LYS A 39 -15.45 -4.92 30.24
C LYS A 39 -16.30 -3.84 29.58
N SER A 40 -15.77 -2.63 29.45
CA SER A 40 -16.46 -1.51 28.79
C SER A 40 -15.96 -1.29 27.35
N GLN A 41 -16.80 -0.66 26.52
CA GLN A 41 -16.40 -0.21 25.18
C GLN A 41 -15.16 0.72 25.24
N SER A 42 -15.08 1.58 26.26
CA SER A 42 -13.93 2.48 26.46
C SER A 42 -12.63 1.71 26.70
N TYR A 43 -12.66 0.62 27.47
CA TYR A 43 -11.48 -0.21 27.69
C TYR A 43 -11.03 -0.90 26.40
N LEU A 44 -11.98 -1.44 25.62
CA LEU A 44 -11.69 -2.04 24.31
C LEU A 44 -11.06 -1.02 23.35
N TYR A 45 -11.61 0.20 23.30
CA TYR A 45 -11.12 1.30 22.46
C TYR A 45 -9.67 1.70 22.79
N VAL A 46 -9.32 1.79 24.08
CA VAL A 46 -7.96 2.08 24.52
C VAL A 46 -7.02 0.88 24.24
N LEU A 47 -7.51 -0.36 24.42
CA LEU A 47 -6.72 -1.57 24.17
C LEU A 47 -6.38 -1.77 22.69
N LYS A 48 -7.31 -1.45 21.77
CA LYS A 48 -7.04 -1.45 20.32
C LYS A 48 -5.87 -0.52 19.98
N ARG A 49 -5.83 0.68 20.58
CA ARG A 49 -4.73 1.63 20.40
C ARG A 49 -3.43 1.12 20.98
N LEU A 50 -3.47 0.41 22.11
CA LEU A 50 -2.26 -0.23 22.65
C LEU A 50 -1.67 -1.27 21.68
N ALA A 51 -2.54 -2.06 21.05
CA ALA A 51 -2.13 -3.00 20.00
C ALA A 51 -1.49 -2.28 18.81
N TYR A 52 -2.11 -1.18 18.37
CA TYR A 52 -1.61 -0.38 17.26
C TYR A 52 -0.25 0.29 17.55
N VAL A 53 -0.07 0.93 18.71
CA VAL A 53 1.21 1.58 19.03
C VAL A 53 2.35 0.59 19.20
N THR A 54 2.06 -0.63 19.71
CA THR A 54 3.08 -1.69 19.79
C THR A 54 3.39 -2.27 18.41
N PHE A 55 2.40 -2.38 17.52
CA PHE A 55 2.61 -2.68 16.10
C PHE A 55 3.52 -1.66 15.41
N LYS A 56 3.27 -0.36 15.58
CA LYS A 56 4.09 0.72 15.01
C LYS A 56 5.52 0.78 15.57
N GLN A 57 5.76 0.19 16.75
CA GLN A 57 7.09 0.00 17.30
C GLN A 57 7.77 -1.31 16.86
N HIS A 58 7.14 -2.09 15.99
CA HIS A 58 7.59 -3.42 15.57
C HIS A 58 7.69 -4.44 16.72
N LYS A 59 6.93 -4.23 17.80
CA LYS A 59 6.77 -5.20 18.90
C LYS A 59 5.66 -6.20 18.56
N TYR A 60 5.85 -6.96 17.46
CA TYR A 60 4.82 -7.78 16.85
C TYR A 60 4.19 -8.78 17.82
N GLU A 61 4.98 -9.50 18.61
CA GLU A 61 4.45 -10.46 19.59
C GLU A 61 3.56 -9.82 20.66
N GLU A 62 3.89 -8.62 21.12
CA GLU A 62 3.11 -7.88 22.11
C GLU A 62 1.82 -7.34 21.48
N SER A 63 1.92 -6.79 20.26
CA SER A 63 0.78 -6.35 19.46
C SER A 63 -0.23 -7.48 19.20
N GLU A 64 0.22 -8.66 18.76
CA GLU A 64 -0.65 -9.81 18.51
C GLU A 64 -1.43 -10.20 19.77
N LYS A 65 -0.79 -10.18 20.94
CA LYS A 65 -1.46 -10.47 22.22
C LYS A 65 -2.60 -9.50 22.46
N TYR A 66 -2.40 -8.21 22.25
CA TYR A 66 -3.43 -7.20 22.47
C TYR A 66 -4.57 -7.28 21.45
N PHE A 67 -4.29 -7.50 20.16
CA PHE A 67 -5.36 -7.72 19.17
C PHE A 67 -6.17 -8.98 19.48
N LYS A 68 -5.54 -10.07 19.92
CA LYS A 68 -6.25 -11.29 20.35
C LYS A 68 -7.10 -11.06 21.61
N ILE A 69 -6.63 -10.26 22.57
CA ILE A 69 -7.44 -9.90 23.74
C ILE A 69 -8.66 -9.08 23.28
N CYS A 70 -8.48 -8.12 22.37
CA CYS A 70 -9.59 -7.37 21.79
C CYS A 70 -10.61 -8.32 21.14
N GLU A 71 -10.17 -9.27 20.31
CA GLU A 71 -11.03 -10.24 19.61
C GLU A 71 -11.87 -11.08 20.58
N LYS A 72 -11.28 -11.54 21.69
CA LYS A 72 -11.98 -12.30 22.73
C LYS A 72 -12.92 -11.44 23.59
N LEU A 73 -12.56 -10.18 23.84
CA LEU A 73 -13.31 -9.29 24.73
C LEU A 73 -14.53 -8.67 24.03
N CYS A 74 -14.43 -8.35 22.74
CA CYS A 74 -15.48 -7.64 22.01
C CYS A 74 -16.86 -8.35 22.05
N PRO A 75 -16.98 -9.68 21.86
CA PRO A 75 -18.27 -10.40 21.98
C PRO A 75 -18.89 -10.39 23.38
N LEU A 76 -18.11 -10.06 24.42
CA LEU A 76 -18.59 -9.91 25.80
C LEU A 76 -19.12 -8.49 26.07
N ILE A 77 -18.67 -7.50 25.29
CA ILE A 77 -19.02 -6.08 25.44
C ILE A 77 -20.22 -5.73 24.56
N THR A 78 -20.25 -6.25 23.33
CA THR A 78 -21.26 -5.89 22.34
C THR A 78 -21.70 -7.09 21.51
N LYS A 79 -22.95 -7.05 21.05
CA LYS A 79 -23.49 -7.94 20.02
C LYS A 79 -23.68 -7.23 18.68
N ASN A 80 -23.32 -5.95 18.59
CA ASN A 80 -23.39 -5.20 17.34
C ASN A 80 -22.40 -5.83 16.33
N PRO A 81 -22.89 -6.38 15.22
CA PRO A 81 -22.01 -7.10 14.31
C PRO A 81 -20.99 -6.23 13.59
N ALA A 82 -21.25 -4.93 13.40
CA ALA A 82 -20.28 -3.99 12.85
C ALA A 82 -19.04 -3.89 13.75
N ASN A 83 -19.26 -3.80 15.07
CA ASN A 83 -18.17 -3.72 16.06
C ASN A 83 -17.38 -5.03 16.13
N LEU A 84 -18.07 -6.17 16.04
CA LEU A 84 -17.43 -7.48 16.00
C LEU A 84 -16.53 -7.60 14.76
N PHE A 85 -17.07 -7.25 13.59
CA PHE A 85 -16.36 -7.27 12.32
C PHE A 85 -15.15 -6.32 12.34
N ALA A 86 -15.33 -5.06 12.73
CA ALA A 86 -14.25 -4.06 12.81
C ALA A 86 -13.08 -4.55 13.67
N ASN A 87 -13.39 -5.23 14.76
CA ASN A 87 -12.38 -5.73 15.68
C ASN A 87 -11.65 -6.97 15.14
N GLN A 88 -12.35 -7.89 14.48
CA GLN A 88 -11.72 -9.00 13.73
C GLN A 88 -10.89 -8.50 12.55
N LYS A 89 -11.38 -7.45 11.86
CA LYS A 89 -10.71 -6.78 10.75
C LYS A 89 -9.33 -6.28 11.16
N ASN A 90 -9.20 -5.65 12.32
CA ASN A 90 -7.90 -5.19 12.82
C ASN A 90 -6.90 -6.33 13.00
N LEU A 91 -7.35 -7.47 13.52
CA LEU A 91 -6.48 -8.65 13.66
C LEU A 91 -6.09 -9.23 12.29
N LEU A 92 -7.01 -9.24 11.31
CA LEU A 92 -6.74 -9.65 9.94
C LEU A 92 -5.74 -8.72 9.24
N ILE A 93 -5.91 -7.40 9.39
CA ILE A 93 -4.96 -6.39 8.89
C ILE A 93 -3.59 -6.65 9.52
N TYR A 94 -3.52 -6.81 10.85
CA TYR A 94 -2.28 -7.13 11.56
C TYR A 94 -1.58 -8.36 10.95
N TYR A 95 -2.30 -9.47 10.77
CA TYR A 95 -1.73 -10.67 10.17
C TYR A 95 -1.30 -10.47 8.71
N THR A 96 -1.96 -9.61 7.94
CA THR A 96 -1.52 -9.27 6.58
C THR A 96 -0.11 -8.66 6.58
N TYR A 97 0.22 -7.89 7.62
CA TYR A 97 1.56 -7.34 7.82
C TYR A 97 2.57 -8.33 8.42
N THR A 98 2.15 -9.35 9.19
CA THR A 98 3.09 -10.14 10.02
C THR A 98 3.09 -11.65 9.78
N ASP A 99 1.97 -12.24 9.37
CA ASP A 99 1.81 -13.69 9.21
C ASP A 99 0.66 -14.00 8.23
N LEU A 100 1.01 -14.21 6.96
CA LEU A 100 0.05 -14.42 5.89
C LEU A 100 -0.73 -15.74 6.00
N ALA A 101 -0.15 -16.77 6.61
CA ALA A 101 -0.84 -18.04 6.84
C ALA A 101 -1.99 -17.85 7.85
N LYS A 102 -1.72 -17.12 8.94
CA LYS A 102 -2.76 -16.73 9.89
C LYS A 102 -3.78 -15.77 9.29
N ALA A 103 -3.36 -14.85 8.41
CA ALA A 103 -4.26 -13.95 7.70
C ALA A 103 -5.25 -14.73 6.83
N GLU A 104 -4.76 -15.71 6.04
CA GLU A 104 -5.62 -16.56 5.22
C GLU A 104 -6.59 -17.37 6.08
N GLN A 105 -6.10 -18.02 7.14
CA GLN A 105 -6.94 -18.83 8.04
C GLN A 105 -8.03 -17.99 8.69
N LEU A 106 -7.69 -16.81 9.22
CA LEU A 106 -8.65 -15.91 9.85
C LEU A 106 -9.66 -15.38 8.83
N GLY A 107 -9.19 -14.97 7.65
CA GLY A 107 -10.04 -14.47 6.57
C GLY A 107 -11.05 -15.52 6.09
N GLN A 108 -10.64 -16.78 5.93
CA GLN A 108 -11.54 -17.88 5.57
C GLN A 108 -12.62 -18.11 6.64
N ARG A 109 -12.23 -18.09 7.92
CA ARG A 109 -13.17 -18.21 9.04
C ARG A 109 -14.16 -17.04 9.04
N MET A 110 -13.68 -15.81 8.89
CA MET A 110 -14.55 -14.63 8.85
C MET A 110 -15.54 -14.68 7.67
N LEU A 111 -15.14 -15.24 6.51
CA LEU A 111 -16.03 -15.38 5.35
C LEU A 111 -17.17 -16.38 5.61
N GLN A 112 -16.86 -17.50 6.27
CA GLN A 112 -17.86 -18.48 6.70
C GLN A 112 -18.86 -17.86 7.69
N ASP A 113 -18.36 -17.12 8.68
CA ASP A 113 -19.21 -16.45 9.68
C ASP A 113 -20.10 -15.37 9.03
N LEU A 114 -19.66 -14.75 7.92
CA LEU A 114 -20.36 -13.64 7.26
C LEU A 114 -21.52 -14.07 6.37
N GLU A 115 -21.43 -15.24 5.72
CA GLU A 115 -22.53 -15.83 4.92
C GLU A 115 -23.81 -16.01 5.77
N GLU A 116 -23.65 -16.17 7.09
CA GLU A 116 -24.74 -16.37 8.02
C GLU A 116 -25.24 -15.07 8.68
N THR A 117 -24.47 -13.96 8.68
CA THR A 117 -24.75 -12.81 9.56
C THR A 117 -24.81 -11.42 8.92
N LEU A 118 -23.94 -11.02 7.95
CA LEU A 118 -23.97 -9.65 7.36
C LEU A 118 -23.40 -9.52 5.94
N PRO A 119 -24.24 -9.36 4.90
CA PRO A 119 -23.79 -9.12 3.53
C PRO A 119 -23.01 -7.81 3.31
N ALA A 120 -23.26 -6.77 4.13
CA ALA A 120 -22.70 -5.43 3.94
C ALA A 120 -21.16 -5.37 4.07
N TYR A 121 -20.55 -6.28 4.83
CA TYR A 121 -19.11 -6.32 5.09
C TYR A 121 -18.35 -7.33 4.21
N ASN A 122 -19.09 -8.10 3.39
CA ASN A 122 -18.53 -9.17 2.55
C ASN A 122 -17.48 -8.64 1.57
N LYS A 123 -17.71 -7.45 1.03
CA LYS A 123 -16.84 -6.84 0.02
C LYS A 123 -15.50 -6.38 0.60
N GLU A 124 -15.51 -5.74 1.78
CA GLU A 124 -14.29 -5.32 2.46
C GLU A 124 -13.47 -6.55 2.92
N LEU A 125 -14.14 -7.59 3.40
CA LEU A 125 -13.50 -8.84 3.76
C LEU A 125 -12.93 -9.58 2.54
N CYS A 126 -13.66 -9.64 1.43
CA CYS A 126 -13.17 -10.18 0.16
C CYS A 126 -11.93 -9.43 -0.32
N HIS A 127 -11.92 -8.10 -0.20
CA HIS A 127 -10.75 -7.29 -0.52
C HIS A 127 -9.54 -7.65 0.37
N LEU A 128 -9.72 -7.68 1.70
CA LEU A 128 -8.66 -8.02 2.65
C LEU A 128 -8.13 -9.45 2.49
N THR A 129 -9.02 -10.42 2.33
CA THR A 129 -8.64 -11.81 2.06
C THR A 129 -7.99 -11.97 0.68
N GLY A 130 -8.37 -11.16 -0.31
CA GLY A 130 -7.71 -11.06 -1.60
C GLY A 130 -6.28 -10.54 -1.47
N VAL A 131 -6.08 -9.47 -0.69
CA VAL A 131 -4.74 -8.94 -0.37
C VAL A 131 -3.87 -10.01 0.31
N SER A 132 -4.38 -10.67 1.36
CA SER A 132 -3.61 -11.70 2.04
C SER A 132 -3.30 -12.89 1.13
N LYS A 133 -4.23 -13.29 0.26
CA LYS A 133 -4.00 -14.36 -0.73
C LYS A 133 -2.97 -13.95 -1.79
N ASN A 134 -3.03 -12.71 -2.30
CA ASN A 134 -2.05 -12.18 -3.24
C ASN A 134 -0.64 -12.17 -2.63
N LEU A 135 -0.54 -11.85 -1.34
CA LEU A 135 0.71 -11.88 -0.59
C LEU A 135 1.17 -13.32 -0.29
N TYR A 136 0.25 -14.23 0.08
CA TYR A 136 0.55 -15.60 0.54
C TYR A 136 0.85 -16.58 -0.59
N ARG A 137 0.17 -16.44 -1.73
CA ARG A 137 0.23 -17.38 -2.86
C ARG A 137 0.36 -16.62 -4.17
N ASN A 138 1.39 -16.95 -4.94
CA ASN A 138 1.42 -16.79 -6.40
C ASN A 138 0.32 -17.63 -7.13
N CYS A 139 -0.90 -17.84 -6.58
CA CYS A 139 -1.88 -18.79 -7.14
C CYS A 139 -3.26 -18.17 -7.44
N LEU A 140 -3.42 -17.71 -8.67
CA LEU A 140 -4.69 -17.45 -9.34
C LEU A 140 -5.39 -18.76 -9.71
N LYS A 141 -6.03 -19.43 -8.75
CA LYS A 141 -6.92 -20.58 -9.04
C LYS A 141 -8.41 -20.27 -8.87
N GLN A 142 -8.78 -19.04 -8.51
CA GLN A 142 -10.19 -18.64 -8.43
C GLN A 142 -10.40 -17.27 -9.08
N SER A 143 -11.37 -17.23 -10.00
CA SER A 143 -11.77 -16.10 -10.86
C SER A 143 -12.24 -14.89 -10.04
N PRO A 144 -11.99 -13.64 -10.50
CA PRO A 144 -12.37 -12.39 -9.80
C PRO A 144 -13.87 -12.04 -9.89
N LYS A 145 -14.76 -13.02 -10.06
CA LYS A 145 -16.20 -12.80 -10.34
C LYS A 145 -17.07 -12.25 -9.19
N PRO A 146 -16.80 -12.46 -7.89
CA PRO A 146 -17.71 -11.95 -6.84
C PRO A 146 -17.62 -10.43 -6.57
N LEU A 147 -16.75 -9.70 -7.26
CA LEU A 147 -16.34 -8.34 -6.87
C LEU A 147 -17.21 -7.19 -7.42
N LEU A 148 -18.27 -7.42 -8.21
CA LEU A 148 -18.85 -6.35 -9.05
C LEU A 148 -20.34 -5.97 -8.87
N GLU A 149 -21.12 -6.56 -7.96
CA GLU A 149 -22.58 -6.25 -7.90
C GLU A 149 -22.98 -5.34 -6.71
N GLY A 150 -23.53 -4.14 -7.02
CA GLY A 150 -24.29 -3.24 -6.12
C GLY A 150 -23.50 -2.05 -5.53
N ILE A 151 -23.69 -0.83 -6.06
CA ILE A 151 -22.79 0.32 -5.80
C ILE A 151 -23.48 1.46 -5.02
N ASN A 152 -22.91 1.78 -3.85
CA ASN A 152 -23.01 3.04 -3.10
C ASN A 152 -21.58 3.65 -3.02
N ILE A 153 -21.43 4.94 -2.70
CA ILE A 153 -20.16 5.72 -2.74
C ILE A 153 -18.99 5.04 -1.98
N SER A 154 -19.25 4.29 -0.92
CA SER A 154 -18.23 3.51 -0.18
C SER A 154 -17.58 2.39 -1.01
N PHE A 155 -18.21 1.96 -2.10
CA PHE A 155 -17.75 0.87 -2.95
C PHE A 155 -16.72 1.29 -4.01
N TYR A 156 -16.80 2.51 -4.54
CA TYR A 156 -15.87 2.97 -5.58
C TYR A 156 -14.41 2.95 -5.11
N MET A 157 -14.19 3.30 -3.85
CA MET A 157 -12.86 3.24 -3.22
C MET A 157 -12.35 1.80 -3.12
N ILE A 158 -13.17 0.88 -2.60
CA ILE A 158 -12.82 -0.54 -2.47
C ILE A 158 -12.57 -1.15 -3.85
N LEU A 159 -13.40 -0.82 -4.84
CA LEU A 159 -13.23 -1.27 -6.21
C LEU A 159 -11.90 -0.78 -6.78
N ALA A 160 -11.58 0.50 -6.64
CA ALA A 160 -10.33 1.06 -7.15
C ALA A 160 -9.09 0.45 -6.48
N HIS A 161 -9.12 0.29 -5.15
CA HIS A 161 -8.07 -0.40 -4.41
C HIS A 161 -7.92 -1.85 -4.85
N THR A 162 -9.04 -2.54 -5.12
CA THR A 162 -9.04 -3.91 -5.62
C THR A 162 -8.43 -3.99 -7.02
N LEU A 163 -8.77 -3.07 -7.91
CA LEU A 163 -8.20 -2.99 -9.26
C LEU A 163 -6.67 -2.78 -9.21
N ASN A 164 -6.18 -1.86 -8.37
CA ASN A 164 -4.74 -1.70 -8.15
C ASN A 164 -4.10 -2.99 -7.64
N ASN A 165 -4.71 -3.62 -6.63
CA ASN A 165 -4.14 -4.83 -6.04
C ASN A 165 -4.15 -6.01 -7.01
N LEU A 166 -5.16 -6.10 -7.88
CA LEU A 166 -5.24 -7.09 -8.96
C LEU A 166 -4.15 -6.85 -10.00
N ALA A 167 -3.92 -5.59 -10.41
CA ALA A 167 -2.82 -5.23 -11.30
C ALA A 167 -1.46 -5.64 -10.72
N CYS A 168 -1.20 -5.32 -9.45
CA CYS A 168 0.02 -5.73 -8.76
C CYS A 168 0.17 -7.26 -8.70
N ALA A 169 -0.91 -8.01 -8.45
CA ALA A 169 -0.89 -9.46 -8.43
C ALA A 169 -0.60 -10.05 -9.82
N SER A 170 -1.25 -9.56 -10.86
CA SER A 170 -1.00 -9.96 -12.26
C SER A 170 0.46 -9.71 -12.67
N TRP A 171 1.01 -8.54 -12.32
CA TRP A 171 2.41 -8.21 -12.56
C TRP A 171 3.39 -9.12 -11.80
N GLN A 172 3.12 -9.39 -10.52
CA GLN A 172 3.96 -10.28 -9.70
C GLN A 172 3.92 -11.73 -10.19
N HIS A 173 2.75 -12.19 -10.63
CA HIS A 173 2.59 -13.51 -11.24
C HIS A 173 3.49 -13.62 -12.49
N TYR A 174 3.37 -12.65 -13.40
CA TYR A 174 4.20 -12.58 -14.60
C TYR A 174 5.70 -12.58 -14.28
N THR A 175 6.16 -11.65 -13.43
CA THR A 175 7.59 -11.53 -13.11
C THR A 175 8.15 -12.78 -12.43
N THR A 176 7.37 -13.46 -11.60
CA THR A 176 7.81 -14.70 -10.95
C THR A 176 7.97 -15.81 -11.98
N GLU A 177 6.95 -16.08 -12.79
CA GLU A 177 6.96 -17.19 -13.75
C GLU A 177 7.98 -16.97 -14.88
N MET A 178 8.21 -15.72 -15.28
CA MET A 178 9.20 -15.39 -16.32
C MET A 178 10.66 -15.47 -15.83
N LYS A 179 10.92 -15.34 -14.51
CA LYS A 179 12.28 -15.48 -13.93
C LYS A 179 12.75 -16.94 -13.84
N VAL A 180 11.85 -17.91 -13.95
CA VAL A 180 12.18 -19.34 -13.87
C VAL A 180 12.88 -19.78 -15.17
N LYS A 181 14.20 -19.93 -15.09
CA LYS A 181 15.13 -20.30 -16.20
C LYS A 181 14.96 -21.73 -16.74
N THR A 182 13.95 -22.49 -16.30
CA THR A 182 13.76 -23.86 -16.80
C THR A 182 13.29 -23.85 -18.26
N ILE A 183 13.64 -24.95 -18.94
CA ILE A 183 13.45 -25.36 -20.35
C ILE A 183 12.42 -24.52 -21.15
N PRO A 184 12.69 -24.19 -22.44
CA PRO A 184 11.86 -23.33 -23.30
C PRO A 184 10.39 -23.74 -23.51
N GLU A 185 9.89 -24.78 -22.86
CA GLU A 185 8.48 -25.12 -22.90
C GLU A 185 7.66 -24.09 -22.11
N ILE A 186 6.76 -23.43 -22.84
CA ILE A 186 5.71 -22.60 -22.25
C ILE A 186 4.83 -23.55 -21.43
N THR A 187 4.95 -23.47 -20.11
CA THR A 187 4.05 -24.19 -19.20
C THR A 187 2.68 -23.52 -19.22
N LYS A 188 1.63 -24.28 -18.88
CA LYS A 188 0.29 -23.71 -18.69
C LYS A 188 0.28 -22.52 -17.73
N GLU A 189 1.09 -22.57 -16.68
CA GLU A 189 1.20 -21.45 -15.73
C GLU A 189 1.82 -20.20 -16.37
N LYS A 190 2.88 -20.36 -17.19
CA LYS A 190 3.46 -19.25 -17.96
C LYS A 190 2.43 -18.64 -18.93
N GLU A 191 1.57 -19.44 -19.56
CA GLU A 191 0.48 -18.92 -20.42
C GLU A 191 -0.52 -18.08 -19.63
N ILE A 192 -0.93 -18.57 -18.46
CA ILE A 192 -1.84 -17.84 -17.55
C ILE A 192 -1.19 -16.51 -17.13
N ALA A 193 0.07 -16.55 -16.70
CA ALA A 193 0.81 -15.36 -16.27
C ALA A 193 0.95 -14.33 -17.40
N ILE A 194 1.20 -14.77 -18.65
CA ILE A 194 1.22 -13.90 -19.83
C ILE A 194 -0.17 -13.28 -20.06
N GLN A 195 -1.24 -14.07 -19.94
CA GLN A 195 -2.59 -13.58 -20.14
C GLN A 195 -3.01 -12.57 -19.06
N ASP A 196 -2.67 -12.82 -17.79
CA ASP A 196 -2.92 -11.90 -16.69
C ASP A 196 -2.17 -10.57 -16.90
N ASN A 197 -0.91 -10.63 -17.35
CA ASN A 197 -0.09 -9.45 -17.57
C ASN A 197 -0.72 -8.49 -18.60
N LYS A 198 -1.42 -9.00 -19.63
CA LYS A 198 -2.09 -8.16 -20.65
C LYS A 198 -3.11 -7.19 -20.06
N HIS A 199 -3.67 -7.50 -18.89
CA HIS A 199 -4.68 -6.67 -18.24
C HIS A 199 -4.12 -5.76 -17.15
N THR A 200 -2.83 -5.88 -16.82
CA THR A 200 -2.21 -5.18 -15.67
C THR A 200 -2.33 -3.66 -15.81
N LEU A 201 -1.91 -3.10 -16.95
CA LEU A 201 -1.98 -1.65 -17.15
C LEU A 201 -3.41 -1.14 -17.17
N THR A 202 -4.33 -1.90 -17.79
CA THR A 202 -5.76 -1.60 -17.80
C THR A 202 -6.33 -1.49 -16.39
N TYR A 203 -6.00 -2.44 -15.51
CA TYR A 203 -6.46 -2.41 -14.12
C TYR A 203 -5.92 -1.19 -13.36
N PHE A 204 -4.67 -0.80 -13.56
CA PHE A 204 -4.15 0.43 -12.95
C PHE A 204 -4.87 1.69 -13.47
N LYS A 205 -5.11 1.78 -14.78
CA LYS A 205 -5.83 2.92 -15.37
C LYS A 205 -7.29 3.01 -14.89
N ASP A 206 -7.97 1.86 -14.80
CA ASP A 206 -9.32 1.78 -14.22
C ASP A 206 -9.31 2.20 -12.74
N ALA A 207 -8.27 1.87 -11.98
CA ALA A 207 -8.13 2.33 -10.60
C ALA A 207 -8.00 3.86 -10.51
N ILE A 208 -7.19 4.49 -11.38
CA ILE A 208 -7.08 5.96 -11.46
C ILE A 208 -8.44 6.59 -11.77
N GLU A 209 -9.16 6.09 -12.78
CA GLU A 209 -10.49 6.57 -13.14
C GLU A 209 -11.45 6.54 -11.94
N LYS A 210 -11.52 5.43 -11.21
CA LYS A 210 -12.45 5.27 -10.09
C LYS A 210 -12.08 6.16 -8.90
N LEU A 211 -10.80 6.26 -8.55
CA LEU A 211 -10.35 7.14 -7.46
C LEU A 211 -10.61 8.61 -7.76
N GLU A 212 -10.44 9.01 -9.01
CA GLU A 212 -10.62 10.39 -9.42
C GLU A 212 -12.10 10.77 -9.55
N THR A 213 -12.93 9.86 -10.07
CA THR A 213 -14.39 10.02 -10.07
C THR A 213 -14.91 10.18 -8.64
N LEU A 214 -14.45 9.33 -7.72
CA LEU A 214 -14.83 9.39 -6.31
C LEU A 214 -14.45 10.73 -5.66
N HIS A 215 -13.29 11.28 -6.01
CA HIS A 215 -12.86 12.59 -5.49
C HIS A 215 -13.79 13.71 -5.95
N TYR A 216 -14.13 13.76 -7.24
CA TYR A 216 -15.05 14.75 -7.78
C TYR A 216 -16.46 14.62 -7.17
N ASP A 217 -16.97 13.39 -7.05
CA ASP A 217 -18.28 13.11 -6.46
C ASP A 217 -18.34 13.56 -4.99
N LYS A 218 -17.32 13.22 -4.18
CA LYS A 218 -17.23 13.61 -2.76
C LYS A 218 -17.23 15.13 -2.57
N LEU A 219 -16.63 15.87 -3.49
CA LEU A 219 -16.52 17.33 -3.41
C LEU A 219 -17.61 18.07 -4.20
N GLY A 220 -18.51 17.35 -4.89
CA GLY A 220 -19.53 17.95 -5.75
C GLY A 220 -18.95 18.73 -6.92
N LEU A 221 -17.74 18.37 -7.38
CA LEU A 221 -17.03 19.02 -8.48
C LEU A 221 -17.50 18.47 -9.83
N LYS A 222 -17.28 19.25 -10.89
CA LYS A 222 -17.50 18.82 -12.27
C LYS A 222 -16.26 19.12 -13.09
N ARG A 223 -15.87 18.18 -13.93
CA ARG A 223 -14.81 18.40 -14.93
C ARG A 223 -15.36 19.27 -16.06
N THR A 224 -14.48 20.09 -16.63
CA THR A 224 -14.72 20.73 -17.93
C THR A 224 -14.71 19.69 -19.06
N LEU A 225 -15.26 20.03 -20.22
CA LEU A 225 -15.26 19.12 -21.37
C LEU A 225 -13.84 18.71 -21.77
N ASP A 226 -12.90 19.65 -21.76
CA ASP A 226 -11.49 19.41 -22.08
C ASP A 226 -10.84 18.47 -21.05
N GLU A 227 -11.11 18.64 -19.75
CA GLU A 227 -10.64 17.73 -18.71
C GLU A 227 -11.22 16.32 -18.82
N TYR A 228 -12.47 16.18 -19.30
CA TYR A 228 -13.04 14.85 -19.59
C TYR A 228 -12.28 14.19 -20.74
N GLN A 229 -12.05 14.91 -21.84
CA GLN A 229 -11.33 14.36 -23.00
C GLN A 229 -9.89 13.99 -22.66
N LEU A 230 -9.18 14.84 -21.90
CA LEU A 230 -7.84 14.53 -21.41
C LEU A 230 -7.86 13.29 -20.51
N MET A 231 -8.87 13.14 -19.64
CA MET A 231 -9.00 11.98 -18.77
C MET A 231 -9.20 10.70 -19.56
N GLU A 232 -10.10 10.70 -20.56
CA GLU A 232 -10.33 9.57 -21.46
C GLU A 232 -9.04 9.14 -22.18
N ASN A 233 -8.26 10.10 -22.67
CA ASN A 233 -6.97 9.82 -23.31
C ASN A 233 -5.91 9.29 -22.33
N LEU A 234 -5.91 9.77 -21.07
CA LEU A 234 -4.99 9.27 -20.04
C LEU A 234 -5.27 7.80 -19.69
N ILE A 235 -6.56 7.46 -19.53
CA ILE A 235 -6.99 6.11 -19.14
C ILE A 235 -7.26 5.17 -20.33
N ASP A 236 -6.96 5.61 -21.56
CA ASP A 236 -7.08 4.80 -22.76
C ASP A 236 -6.33 3.46 -22.58
N LYS A 237 -7.04 2.35 -22.79
CA LYS A 237 -6.56 0.99 -22.49
C LYS A 237 -5.65 0.45 -23.59
N ASP A 238 -5.71 1.04 -24.78
CA ASP A 238 -4.94 0.60 -25.94
C ASP A 238 -3.53 1.20 -25.97
N HIS A 239 -3.28 2.26 -25.18
CA HIS A 239 -2.03 3.01 -25.20
C HIS A 239 -1.42 3.15 -23.80
N ALA A 240 -0.11 2.97 -23.67
CA ALA A 240 0.56 3.12 -22.37
C ALA A 240 0.62 4.58 -21.90
N VAL A 241 0.72 5.51 -22.84
CA VAL A 241 0.72 6.97 -22.66
C VAL A 241 -0.41 7.58 -23.50
N PRO A 242 -0.90 8.80 -23.20
CA PRO A 242 -1.91 9.44 -24.02
C PRO A 242 -1.45 9.56 -25.49
N LYS A 243 -2.31 9.15 -26.43
CA LYS A 243 -2.01 9.14 -27.88
C LYS A 243 -1.78 10.54 -28.46
N ASP A 244 -2.42 11.53 -27.86
CA ASP A 244 -2.35 12.95 -28.20
C ASP A 244 -1.31 13.71 -27.37
N LEU A 245 -0.47 13.01 -26.61
CA LEU A 245 0.60 13.64 -25.84
C LEU A 245 1.57 14.39 -26.76
N SER A 246 1.75 15.68 -26.48
CA SER A 246 2.66 16.59 -27.18
C SER A 246 3.35 17.52 -26.17
N SER A 247 4.34 18.29 -26.60
CA SER A 247 4.95 19.33 -25.77
C SER A 247 3.94 20.37 -25.28
N ASP A 248 2.89 20.62 -26.07
CA ASP A 248 2.00 21.76 -25.89
C ASP A 248 0.88 21.45 -24.89
N ASN A 249 0.50 20.17 -24.75
CA ASN A 249 -0.55 19.72 -23.82
C ASN A 249 -0.03 18.91 -22.63
N GLN A 250 1.27 18.65 -22.53
CA GLN A 250 1.84 17.86 -21.44
C GLN A 250 1.51 18.41 -20.05
N GLU A 251 1.61 19.74 -19.87
CA GLU A 251 1.29 20.39 -18.59
C GLU A 251 -0.19 20.24 -18.20
N LEU A 252 -1.09 20.15 -19.20
CA LEU A 252 -2.51 19.93 -18.94
C LEU A 252 -2.71 18.56 -18.26
N TYR A 253 -2.08 17.50 -18.77
CA TYR A 253 -2.08 16.19 -18.13
C TYR A 253 -1.53 16.24 -16.72
N PHE A 254 -0.41 16.95 -16.50
CA PHE A 254 0.24 17.03 -15.19
C PHE A 254 -0.59 17.75 -14.11
N SER A 255 -1.65 18.44 -14.53
CA SER A 255 -2.60 19.09 -13.63
C SER A 255 -3.93 18.34 -13.49
N LEU A 256 -4.13 17.24 -14.23
CA LEU A 256 -5.43 16.61 -14.45
C LEU A 256 -6.01 15.85 -13.24
N LEU A 257 -5.13 15.23 -12.45
CA LEU A 257 -5.53 14.42 -11.30
C LEU A 257 -5.49 15.25 -10.01
N LYS A 258 -6.54 15.16 -9.20
CA LYS A 258 -6.74 15.95 -7.98
C LYS A 258 -6.91 15.11 -6.72
N SER A 259 -7.32 13.84 -6.86
CA SER A 259 -7.43 12.92 -5.74
C SER A 259 -6.06 12.67 -5.12
N LYS A 260 -5.94 12.65 -3.79
CA LYS A 260 -4.72 12.24 -3.10
C LYS A 260 -4.47 10.73 -3.18
N ASP A 261 -5.52 9.96 -3.45
CA ASP A 261 -5.47 8.50 -3.39
C ASP A 261 -4.78 7.88 -4.62
N VAL A 262 -4.58 8.61 -5.72
CA VAL A 262 -4.05 8.05 -7.00
C VAL A 262 -2.53 7.88 -7.01
N GLY A 263 -1.80 8.54 -6.11
CA GLY A 263 -0.33 8.57 -6.12
C GLY A 263 0.29 7.19 -6.17
N LYS A 264 -0.16 6.26 -5.32
CA LYS A 264 0.37 4.89 -5.27
C LYS A 264 0.15 4.14 -6.59
N VAL A 265 -1.01 4.31 -7.25
CA VAL A 265 -1.27 3.74 -8.57
C VAL A 265 -0.30 4.27 -9.62
N ILE A 266 -0.03 5.58 -9.63
CA ILE A 266 0.93 6.22 -10.55
C ILE A 266 2.33 5.64 -10.37
N SER A 267 2.80 5.50 -9.12
CA SER A 267 4.10 4.89 -8.83
C SER A 267 4.14 3.43 -9.28
N ASN A 268 3.06 2.67 -9.09
CA ASN A 268 2.96 1.29 -9.55
C ASN A 268 3.01 1.17 -11.08
N ILE A 269 2.31 2.03 -11.83
CA ILE A 269 2.39 2.08 -13.30
C ILE A 269 3.82 2.40 -13.75
N SER A 270 4.46 3.40 -13.12
CA SER A 270 5.82 3.82 -13.48
C SER A 270 6.81 2.68 -13.33
N GLU A 271 6.73 1.94 -12.23
CA GLU A 271 7.59 0.80 -11.96
C GLU A 271 7.28 -0.40 -12.86
N TYR A 272 5.99 -0.68 -13.08
CA TYR A 272 5.56 -1.73 -14.02
C TYR A 272 6.15 -1.49 -15.42
N LEU A 273 6.01 -0.27 -15.96
CA LEU A 273 6.54 0.08 -17.28
C LEU A 273 8.07 0.04 -17.32
N LEU A 274 8.74 0.45 -16.25
CA LEU A 274 10.19 0.33 -16.13
C LEU A 274 10.67 -1.13 -16.23
N ASP A 275 9.97 -2.05 -15.58
CA ASP A 275 10.25 -3.49 -15.61
C ASP A 275 9.96 -4.10 -17.01
N GLN A 276 8.88 -3.68 -17.67
CA GLN A 276 8.56 -4.16 -19.03
C GLN A 276 9.55 -3.67 -20.11
N GLU A 277 10.03 -2.42 -20.01
CA GLU A 277 10.87 -1.81 -21.05
C GLU A 277 12.31 -2.33 -21.12
N GLY A 278 12.81 -2.91 -20.03
CA GLY A 278 14.07 -3.67 -20.04
C GLY A 278 14.10 -4.78 -21.11
N SER A 279 12.95 -5.13 -21.68
CA SER A 279 12.79 -6.17 -22.71
C SER A 279 12.62 -5.65 -24.15
N LYS A 280 12.30 -4.36 -24.38
CA LYS A 280 11.83 -3.88 -25.72
C LYS A 280 12.38 -2.53 -26.21
N GLY A 281 13.15 -1.79 -25.43
CA GLY A 281 13.92 -0.62 -25.94
C GLY A 281 13.12 0.65 -26.27
N GLU A 282 11.80 0.69 -26.05
CA GLU A 282 10.99 1.89 -26.26
C GLU A 282 10.97 2.79 -25.01
N GLN A 283 12.06 3.48 -24.67
CA GLN A 283 12.22 4.31 -23.43
C GLN A 283 11.14 5.40 -23.13
N LYS A 284 10.12 5.56 -23.97
CA LYS A 284 9.19 6.70 -23.91
C LYS A 284 8.07 6.52 -22.87
N ASN A 285 7.69 5.29 -22.48
CA ASN A 285 6.50 5.10 -21.65
C ASN A 285 6.70 5.38 -20.15
N PRO A 286 7.72 4.85 -19.45
CA PRO A 286 7.94 5.12 -18.03
C PRO A 286 8.38 6.56 -17.83
N GLY A 287 9.12 7.15 -18.78
CA GLY A 287 9.53 8.55 -18.71
C GLY A 287 8.35 9.53 -18.60
N PHE A 288 7.22 9.24 -19.27
CA PHE A 288 5.98 10.00 -19.08
C PHE A 288 5.45 9.83 -17.65
N TRP A 289 5.22 8.59 -17.21
CA TRP A 289 4.60 8.29 -15.91
C TRP A 289 5.43 8.75 -14.71
N PHE A 290 6.75 8.74 -14.84
CA PHE A 290 7.69 9.30 -13.87
C PHE A 290 7.60 10.83 -13.78
N LYS A 291 7.57 11.54 -14.92
CA LYS A 291 7.40 13.00 -14.91
C LYS A 291 6.00 13.40 -14.43
N PHE A 292 4.99 12.63 -14.83
CA PHE A 292 3.61 12.78 -14.41
C PHE A 292 3.47 12.59 -12.90
N GLY A 293 4.04 11.53 -12.35
CA GLY A 293 4.05 11.25 -10.91
C GLY A 293 4.80 12.30 -10.11
N LEU A 294 5.98 12.72 -10.56
CA LEU A 294 6.73 13.80 -9.90
C LEU A 294 5.89 15.07 -9.77
N ASN A 295 5.30 15.54 -10.87
CA ASN A 295 4.41 16.71 -10.88
C ASN A 295 3.19 16.53 -9.98
N TYR A 296 2.57 15.35 -10.03
CA TYR A 296 1.42 15.02 -9.19
C TYR A 296 1.79 15.11 -7.70
N TYR A 297 2.86 14.45 -7.26
CA TYR A 297 3.23 14.43 -5.85
C TYR A 297 3.64 15.81 -5.35
N GLU A 298 4.40 16.59 -6.13
CA GLU A 298 4.78 17.96 -5.74
C GLU A 298 3.56 18.86 -5.51
N LYS A 299 2.47 18.67 -6.27
CA LYS A 299 1.27 19.54 -6.22
C LYS A 299 0.18 19.01 -5.29
N ILE A 300 -0.04 17.69 -5.24
CA ILE A 300 -1.21 17.08 -4.63
C ILE A 300 -0.87 16.36 -3.32
N ASP A 301 0.25 15.65 -3.26
CA ASP A 301 0.60 14.78 -2.12
C ASP A 301 2.11 14.74 -1.81
N PRO A 302 2.72 15.89 -1.43
CA PRO A 302 4.17 15.99 -1.29
C PRO A 302 4.75 15.17 -0.11
N GLU A 303 3.89 14.69 0.78
CA GLU A 303 4.26 13.88 1.95
C GLU A 303 4.59 12.43 1.57
N HIS A 304 4.07 11.92 0.46
CA HIS A 304 4.25 10.52 0.04
C HIS A 304 5.10 10.35 -1.23
N ILE A 305 5.87 11.38 -1.59
CA ILE A 305 6.70 11.41 -2.80
C ILE A 305 7.90 10.45 -2.77
N ASP A 306 8.32 10.02 -1.58
CA ASP A 306 9.61 9.34 -1.35
C ASP A 306 9.82 8.11 -2.21
N ARG A 307 8.83 7.21 -2.26
CA ARG A 307 8.91 6.01 -3.11
C ARG A 307 9.05 6.38 -4.58
N HIS A 308 8.33 7.40 -5.03
CA HIS A 308 8.40 7.84 -6.41
C HIS A 308 9.79 8.40 -6.75
N LEU A 309 10.43 9.15 -5.85
CA LEU A 309 11.80 9.63 -6.03
C LEU A 309 12.81 8.48 -6.11
N ILE A 310 12.68 7.44 -5.29
CA ILE A 310 13.54 6.26 -5.37
C ILE A 310 13.39 5.57 -6.73
N LEU A 311 12.16 5.37 -7.21
CA LEU A 311 11.91 4.74 -8.50
C LEU A 311 12.40 5.60 -9.67
N LEU A 312 12.22 6.92 -9.60
CA LEU A 312 12.74 7.87 -10.58
C LEU A 312 14.28 7.85 -10.60
N GLY A 313 14.92 7.77 -9.43
CA GLY A 313 16.35 7.61 -9.31
C GLY A 313 16.84 6.32 -9.97
N LEU A 314 16.10 5.21 -9.81
CA LEU A 314 16.39 3.95 -10.49
C LEU A 314 16.30 4.08 -12.02
N PHE A 315 15.28 4.78 -12.53
CA PHE A 315 15.12 5.06 -13.96
C PHE A 315 16.28 5.89 -14.54
N TYR A 316 16.73 6.93 -13.83
CA TYR A 316 17.89 7.72 -14.26
C TYR A 316 19.20 6.91 -14.16
N ALA A 317 19.38 6.11 -13.11
CA ALA A 317 20.56 5.27 -12.93
C ALA A 317 20.67 4.22 -14.04
N SER A 318 19.56 3.59 -14.45
CA SER A 318 19.54 2.63 -15.56
C SER A 318 19.81 3.28 -16.91
N SER A 319 19.46 4.56 -17.06
CA SER A 319 19.76 5.38 -18.25
C SER A 319 21.18 5.96 -18.26
N GLY A 320 21.96 5.75 -17.20
CA GLY A 320 23.35 6.23 -17.07
C GLY A 320 23.49 7.64 -16.46
N ASP A 321 22.39 8.34 -16.17
CA ASP A 321 22.41 9.63 -15.46
C ASP A 321 22.55 9.42 -13.94
N THR A 322 23.76 9.03 -13.56
CA THR A 322 24.11 8.74 -12.16
C THR A 322 24.04 9.97 -11.26
N LYS A 323 24.23 11.18 -11.78
CA LYS A 323 24.20 12.42 -10.99
C LYS A 323 22.78 12.75 -10.56
N THR A 324 21.82 12.68 -11.48
CA THR A 324 20.40 12.90 -11.16
C THR A 324 19.87 11.81 -10.24
N ALA A 325 20.24 10.54 -10.51
CA ALA A 325 19.87 9.42 -9.64
C ALA A 325 20.34 9.60 -8.19
N GLU A 326 21.61 9.98 -8.00
CA GLU A 326 22.19 10.27 -6.69
C GLU A 326 21.42 11.36 -5.94
N MET A 327 21.11 12.47 -6.62
CA MET A 327 20.36 13.58 -6.03
C MET A 327 18.98 13.11 -5.54
N LEU A 328 18.26 12.35 -6.37
CA LEU A 328 16.92 11.85 -6.04
C LEU A 328 16.94 10.87 -4.85
N TYR A 329 17.91 9.96 -4.82
CA TYR A 329 18.09 9.05 -3.69
C TYR A 329 18.39 9.80 -2.40
N GLY A 330 19.26 10.81 -2.45
CA GLY A 330 19.57 11.65 -1.29
C GLY A 330 18.34 12.36 -0.74
N GLN A 331 17.56 13.01 -1.62
CA GLN A 331 16.32 13.72 -1.24
C GLN A 331 15.29 12.79 -0.60
N ALA A 332 15.06 11.61 -1.18
CA ALA A 332 14.12 10.64 -0.63
C ALA A 332 14.55 10.11 0.74
N LEU A 333 15.85 9.81 0.92
CA LEU A 333 16.38 9.30 2.19
C LEU A 333 16.39 10.36 3.30
N GLU A 334 16.54 11.64 2.96
CA GLU A 334 16.43 12.75 3.90
C GLU A 334 14.99 12.86 4.45
N LYS A 335 13.98 12.72 3.58
CA LYS A 335 12.58 12.71 4.00
C LYS A 335 12.22 11.52 4.87
N MET A 336 12.85 10.36 4.65
CA MET A 336 12.60 9.13 5.39
C MET A 336 13.48 8.93 6.66
N GLN A 337 14.10 9.97 7.23
CA GLN A 337 15.11 9.81 8.32
C GLN A 337 14.63 8.97 9.52
N GLY A 338 13.35 9.05 9.92
CA GLY A 338 12.76 8.28 11.02
C GLY A 338 12.02 7.00 10.62
N ASP A 339 11.82 6.76 9.32
CA ASP A 339 10.95 5.69 8.84
C ASP A 339 11.63 4.31 8.86
N ILE A 340 10.84 3.25 9.05
CA ILE A 340 11.22 1.85 8.93
C ILE A 340 10.26 1.22 7.91
N SER A 341 10.56 1.44 6.63
CA SER A 341 9.79 0.92 5.49
C SER A 341 10.68 0.17 4.51
N PHE A 342 10.06 -0.64 3.64
CA PHE A 342 10.81 -1.28 2.57
C PHE A 342 11.30 -0.26 1.54
N THR A 343 10.52 0.79 1.29
CA THR A 343 10.93 1.92 0.43
C THR A 343 12.27 2.50 0.88
N LYS A 344 12.46 2.73 2.18
CA LYS A 344 13.74 3.21 2.73
C LYS A 344 14.86 2.18 2.55
N VAL A 345 14.60 0.89 2.80
CA VAL A 345 15.56 -0.20 2.59
C VAL A 345 16.03 -0.23 1.14
N MET A 346 15.10 -0.17 0.19
CA MET A 346 15.35 -0.11 -1.25
C MET A 346 16.18 1.13 -1.60
N GLY A 347 15.79 2.30 -1.12
CA GLY A 347 16.52 3.55 -1.37
C GLY A 347 17.96 3.52 -0.86
N MET A 348 18.19 3.05 0.36
CA MET A 348 19.55 2.89 0.92
C MET A 348 20.38 1.88 0.12
N ASN A 349 19.76 0.78 -0.32
CA ASN A 349 20.44 -0.23 -1.13
C ASN A 349 20.89 0.32 -2.49
N LEU A 350 19.96 0.96 -3.21
CA LEU A 350 20.22 1.55 -4.52
C LEU A 350 21.24 2.68 -4.43
N TYR A 351 21.11 3.55 -3.42
CA TYR A 351 22.06 4.63 -3.21
C TYR A 351 23.46 4.12 -2.88
N GLY A 352 23.57 3.18 -1.94
CA GLY A 352 24.86 2.55 -1.61
C GLY A 352 25.52 1.89 -2.83
N ARG A 353 24.76 1.16 -3.65
CA ARG A 353 25.25 0.55 -4.91
C ARG A 353 25.66 1.59 -5.96
N LEU A 354 25.03 2.75 -5.99
CA LEU A 354 25.45 3.84 -6.86
C LEU A 354 26.79 4.42 -6.39
N LEU A 355 26.90 4.69 -5.09
CA LEU A 355 28.08 5.29 -4.46
C LEU A 355 29.32 4.41 -4.52
N ILE A 356 29.18 3.08 -4.41
CA ILE A 356 30.31 2.14 -4.40
C ILE A 356 31.15 2.20 -5.69
N LYS A 357 30.56 2.70 -6.79
CA LYS A 357 31.27 2.92 -8.06
C LYS A 357 32.31 4.04 -7.96
N ASN A 358 32.18 4.94 -6.97
CA ASN A 358 33.12 6.00 -6.68
C ASN A 358 34.01 5.62 -5.48
N LYS A 359 35.28 5.27 -5.75
CA LYS A 359 36.26 4.87 -4.73
C LYS A 359 36.40 5.86 -3.56
N LYS A 360 36.16 7.16 -3.79
CA LYS A 360 36.25 8.18 -2.73
C LYS A 360 35.10 8.10 -1.71
N ARG A 361 34.01 7.42 -2.06
CA ARG A 361 32.77 7.32 -1.25
C ARG A 361 32.45 5.89 -0.85
N GLU A 362 33.40 4.99 -0.95
CA GLU A 362 33.23 3.57 -0.61
C GLU A 362 32.77 3.38 0.84
N GLN A 363 33.35 4.10 1.80
CA GLN A 363 32.96 4.02 3.21
C GLN A 363 31.49 4.44 3.44
N GLU A 364 31.04 5.49 2.75
CA GLU A 364 29.65 5.95 2.80
C GLU A 364 28.71 4.92 2.18
N ALA A 365 29.09 4.34 1.03
CA ALA A 365 28.36 3.27 0.38
C ALA A 365 28.16 2.06 1.32
N THR A 366 29.25 1.59 1.94
CA THR A 366 29.21 0.47 2.90
C THR A 366 28.28 0.76 4.08
N LYS A 367 28.27 2.00 4.59
CA LYS A 367 27.35 2.41 5.65
C LYS A 367 25.89 2.25 5.22
N TYR A 368 25.50 2.78 4.06
CA TYR A 368 24.12 2.65 3.57
C TYR A 368 23.71 1.20 3.31
N LEU A 369 24.60 0.40 2.72
CA LEU A 369 24.34 -1.02 2.47
C LEU A 369 24.14 -1.81 3.78
N SER A 370 25.00 -1.58 4.78
CA SER A 370 24.88 -2.21 6.09
C SER A 370 23.59 -1.79 6.83
N LEU A 371 23.22 -0.50 6.75
CA LEU A 371 21.97 0.00 7.33
C LEU A 371 20.74 -0.62 6.64
N SER A 372 20.76 -0.71 5.31
CA SER A 372 19.72 -1.34 4.50
C SER A 372 19.51 -2.80 4.93
N GLU A 373 20.59 -3.57 5.04
CA GLU A 373 20.54 -4.98 5.48
C GLU A 373 20.00 -5.12 6.90
N ARG A 374 20.51 -4.31 7.84
CA ARG A 374 20.07 -4.34 9.24
C ARG A 374 18.60 -4.00 9.42
N ILE A 375 18.07 -3.08 8.61
CA ILE A 375 16.64 -2.74 8.64
C ILE A 375 15.83 -3.83 7.94
N GLY A 376 16.31 -4.32 6.79
CA GLY A 376 15.65 -5.37 6.02
C GLY A 376 15.42 -6.66 6.81
N THR A 377 16.36 -7.07 7.68
CA THR A 377 16.19 -8.27 8.53
C THR A 377 15.08 -8.15 9.58
N ARG A 378 14.60 -6.93 9.86
CA ARG A 378 13.48 -6.69 10.78
C ARG A 378 12.13 -6.71 10.08
N LEU A 379 12.11 -6.68 8.74
CA LEU A 379 10.89 -6.68 7.94
C LEU A 379 10.58 -8.10 7.44
N PRO A 380 9.31 -8.51 7.39
CA PRO A 380 8.90 -9.74 6.73
C PRO A 380 9.35 -9.80 5.27
N TYR A 381 9.60 -11.00 4.74
CA TYR A 381 10.15 -11.15 3.38
C TYR A 381 9.22 -10.63 2.27
N TRP A 382 7.92 -10.49 2.54
CA TRP A 382 6.89 -10.00 1.60
C TRP A 382 6.54 -8.52 1.82
N TYR A 383 7.25 -7.84 2.71
CA TYR A 383 6.96 -6.44 3.03
C TYR A 383 7.23 -5.51 1.84
N ASP A 384 8.13 -5.91 0.94
CA ASP A 384 8.31 -5.26 -0.36
C ASP A 384 6.98 -5.16 -1.12
N ARG A 385 6.23 -6.27 -1.17
CA ARG A 385 4.94 -6.35 -1.89
C ARG A 385 3.87 -5.46 -1.26
N ILE A 386 3.94 -5.20 0.04
CA ILE A 386 2.93 -4.39 0.76
C ILE A 386 2.92 -2.95 0.26
N GLU A 387 4.08 -2.39 -0.11
CA GLU A 387 4.21 -1.00 -0.59
C GLU A 387 3.39 -0.73 -1.86
N TYR A 388 3.13 -1.77 -2.64
CA TYR A 388 2.35 -1.73 -3.88
C TYR A 388 0.84 -1.82 -3.65
N LEU A 389 0.42 -2.35 -2.51
CA LEU A 389 -0.97 -2.69 -2.25
C LEU A 389 -1.68 -1.60 -1.45
N TYR A 390 -2.97 -1.46 -1.69
CA TYR A 390 -3.87 -0.81 -0.75
C TYR A 390 -4.30 -1.84 0.28
N ILE A 391 -3.87 -1.64 1.51
CA ILE A 391 -4.33 -2.40 2.67
C ILE A 391 -5.20 -1.44 3.49
N PRO A 392 -6.44 -1.80 3.82
CA PRO A 392 -7.28 -1.02 4.72
C PRO A 392 -6.57 -0.67 6.02
N GLU A 393 -6.87 0.52 6.54
CA GLU A 393 -6.33 1.00 7.81
C GLU A 393 -6.98 0.28 9.01
N PHE A 394 -6.25 0.28 10.12
CA PHE A 394 -6.80 -0.18 11.40
C PHE A 394 -7.98 0.70 11.81
N ASP A 395 -9.09 0.07 12.14
CA ASP A 395 -10.26 0.71 12.73
C ASP A 395 -10.05 0.88 14.24
N LEU A 396 -9.47 2.02 14.60
CA LEU A 396 -9.15 2.34 15.99
C LEU A 396 -10.35 2.86 16.76
N ASP A 397 -11.51 3.08 16.12
CA ASP A 397 -12.65 3.76 16.76
C ASP A 397 -13.62 2.84 17.52
#